data_AF-A0A382KCG2-F1
#
_entry.id   AF-A0A382KCG2-F1
#
_cell.length_a   1.000
_cell.length_b   1.000
_cell.length_c   1.000
_cell.angle_alpha   90.00
_cell.angle_beta   90.00
_cell.angle_gamma   90.00
#
_symmetry.space_group_name_H-M   'P 1'
#
loop_
_entity.id
_entity.type
_entity.pdbx_description
1 polymer ?
#
loop_
_entity_poly.entity_id
_entity_poly.type
_entity_poly.pdbx_seq_one_letter_code
_entity_poly.pdbx_strand_id
1 'polypeptide(L)'
;MQDGSLIKDESVAKLKPSDFMYEHERIVFNSMKELESAGEPIDVTTVVSRLNETDKLNKVDGVHYITGLLIDVTSTAHLPLYAEKLISYTKHNVKMRIVEDVRIGKADPSKLEKLTDVERGQDYDMSDTGNAQLLAQLHSDNMRFNHTAKEWLVWNGQYWGKDRKMQRYIYSEDVSQYRQRQAMSIKDSAEKMKMFSFGVHSGDKGKMDSMLAVASTLSEFATTSDDW
;
A
#
# COMPACT_ATOMS: atom_id res chain seq x y z
N MET A 1 -21.69 0.53 -10.16
CA MET A 1 -22.87 -0.16 -10.73
C MET A 1 -24.16 0.52 -10.32
N GLN A 2 -24.38 0.86 -9.04
CA GLN A 2 -25.50 1.76 -8.65
C GLN A 2 -25.37 3.14 -9.31
N ASP A 3 -24.14 3.65 -9.35
CA ASP A 3 -23.71 4.76 -10.19
C ASP A 3 -22.46 4.30 -10.96
N GLY A 4 -22.55 4.24 -12.28
CA GLY A 4 -21.46 3.83 -13.15
C GLY A 4 -20.44 4.94 -13.39
N SER A 5 -20.84 6.20 -13.24
CA SER A 5 -19.98 7.36 -13.52
C SER A 5 -18.81 7.48 -12.53
N LEU A 6 -19.00 6.97 -11.31
CA LEU A 6 -18.00 6.95 -10.24
C LEU A 6 -16.74 6.12 -10.58
N ILE A 7 -16.75 5.31 -11.64
CA ILE A 7 -15.51 4.65 -12.11
C ILE A 7 -14.42 5.67 -12.50
N LYS A 8 -14.84 6.88 -12.87
CA LYS A 8 -14.00 8.02 -13.28
C LYS A 8 -13.62 8.94 -12.13
N ASP A 9 -14.13 8.68 -10.93
CA ASP A 9 -13.71 9.40 -9.72
C ASP A 9 -12.19 9.26 -9.55
N GLU A 10 -11.51 10.34 -9.16
CA GLU A 10 -10.05 10.37 -9.08
C GLU A 10 -9.49 9.28 -8.15
N SER A 11 -10.19 8.98 -7.06
CA SER A 11 -9.78 7.95 -6.10
C SER A 11 -9.94 6.54 -6.68
N VAL A 12 -11.03 6.29 -7.41
CA VAL A 12 -11.31 5.00 -8.05
C VAL A 12 -10.45 4.77 -9.29
N ALA A 13 -10.11 5.83 -10.02
CA ALA A 13 -9.26 5.75 -11.20
C ALA A 13 -7.86 5.18 -10.89
N LYS A 14 -7.37 5.38 -9.65
CA LYS A 14 -6.09 4.88 -9.15
C LYS A 14 -6.11 3.37 -8.84
N LEU A 15 -7.29 2.78 -8.64
CA LEU A 15 -7.44 1.37 -8.31
C LEU A 15 -7.00 0.47 -9.47
N LYS A 16 -6.33 -0.62 -9.10
CA LYS A 16 -5.88 -1.69 -9.98
C LYS A 16 -6.50 -3.01 -9.53
N PRO A 17 -6.63 -4.00 -10.43
CA PRO A 17 -7.08 -5.34 -10.04
C PRO A 17 -6.22 -5.95 -8.92
N SER A 18 -4.95 -5.60 -8.83
CA SER A 18 -4.07 -6.05 -7.75
C SER A 18 -4.54 -5.68 -6.34
N ASP A 19 -5.35 -4.64 -6.22
CA ASP A 19 -5.78 -4.04 -4.95
C ASP A 19 -6.93 -4.85 -4.32
N PHE A 20 -7.60 -5.69 -5.10
CA PHE A 20 -8.65 -6.60 -4.64
C PHE A 20 -8.09 -7.98 -4.29
N MET A 21 -8.45 -8.47 -3.10
CA MET A 21 -7.98 -9.75 -2.57
C MET A 21 -8.57 -10.92 -3.35
N TYR A 22 -9.87 -10.89 -3.62
CA TYR A 22 -10.57 -12.03 -4.18
C TYR A 22 -10.67 -11.98 -5.71
N GLU A 23 -10.70 -13.15 -6.35
CA GLU A 23 -10.71 -13.24 -7.82
C GLU A 23 -12.00 -12.69 -8.43
N HIS A 24 -13.14 -12.94 -7.77
CA HIS A 24 -14.43 -12.46 -8.22
C HIS A 24 -14.48 -10.93 -8.32
N GLU A 25 -13.95 -10.21 -7.33
CA GLU A 25 -13.89 -8.74 -7.31
C GLU A 25 -13.03 -8.20 -8.45
N ARG A 26 -11.87 -8.83 -8.69
CA ARG A 26 -10.97 -8.44 -9.78
C ARG A 26 -11.62 -8.58 -11.14
N ILE A 27 -12.33 -9.70 -11.34
CA ILE A 27 -13.02 -9.97 -12.61
C ILE A 27 -14.08 -8.90 -12.86
N VAL A 28 -14.90 -8.59 -11.85
CA VAL A 28 -15.93 -7.54 -11.96
C VAL A 28 -15.32 -6.17 -12.20
N PHE A 29 -14.31 -5.78 -11.42
CA PHE A 29 -13.65 -4.48 -11.58
C PHE A 29 -12.98 -4.32 -12.95
N ASN A 30 -12.31 -5.36 -13.46
CA ASN A 30 -11.76 -5.34 -14.82
C ASN A 30 -12.85 -5.19 -15.88
N SER A 31 -13.98 -5.90 -15.74
CA SER A 31 -15.10 -5.74 -16.66
C SER A 31 -15.64 -4.31 -16.66
N MET A 32 -15.73 -3.66 -15.48
CA MET A 32 -16.12 -2.25 -15.38
C MET A 32 -15.12 -1.32 -16.08
N LYS A 33 -13.81 -1.58 -15.98
CA LYS A 33 -12.75 -0.81 -16.68
C LYS A 33 -12.77 -1.02 -18.19
N GLU A 34 -13.07 -2.23 -18.66
CA GLU A 34 -13.25 -2.54 -20.08
C GLU A 34 -14.44 -1.76 -20.64
N LEU A 35 -15.58 -1.76 -19.94
CA LEU A 35 -16.77 -0.99 -20.30
C LEU A 35 -16.50 0.52 -20.31
N GLU A 36 -15.79 1.04 -19.30
CA GLU A 36 -15.38 2.45 -19.26
C GLU A 36 -14.54 2.82 -20.49
N SER A 37 -13.56 1.99 -20.82
CA SER A 37 -12.66 2.22 -21.96
C SER A 37 -13.40 2.16 -23.30
N ALA A 38 -14.45 1.33 -23.39
CA ALA A 38 -15.33 1.24 -24.54
C ALA A 38 -16.35 2.39 -24.62
N GLY A 39 -16.45 3.24 -23.60
CA GLY A 39 -17.48 4.28 -23.51
C GLY A 39 -18.89 3.72 -23.28
N GLU A 40 -18.99 2.49 -22.81
CA GLU A 40 -20.26 1.81 -22.54
C GLU A 40 -20.74 2.13 -21.11
N PRO A 41 -22.07 2.14 -20.88
CA PRO A 41 -22.61 2.36 -19.54
C PRO A 41 -22.21 1.23 -18.60
N ILE A 42 -21.99 1.55 -17.32
CA ILE A 42 -21.58 0.59 -16.29
C ILE A 42 -22.72 0.40 -15.30
N ASP A 43 -23.56 -0.58 -15.61
CA ASP A 43 -24.67 -1.04 -14.77
C ASP A 43 -24.66 -2.57 -14.70
N VAL A 44 -25.59 -3.14 -13.94
CA VAL A 44 -25.66 -4.60 -13.76
C VAL A 44 -25.82 -5.34 -15.08
N THR A 45 -26.67 -4.82 -15.97
CA THR A 45 -26.98 -5.48 -17.24
C THR A 45 -25.77 -5.51 -18.16
N THR A 46 -25.05 -4.39 -18.29
CA THR A 46 -23.86 -4.33 -19.13
C THR A 46 -22.69 -5.13 -18.57
N VAL A 47 -22.47 -5.10 -17.25
CA VAL A 47 -21.45 -5.92 -16.60
C VAL A 47 -21.75 -7.41 -16.77
N VAL A 48 -23.00 -7.84 -16.59
CA VAL A 48 -23.40 -9.24 -16.81
C VAL A 48 -23.21 -9.65 -18.27
N SER A 49 -23.61 -8.81 -19.23
CA SER A 49 -23.41 -9.09 -20.66
C SER A 49 -21.94 -9.26 -21.00
N ARG A 50 -21.09 -8.32 -20.55
CA ARG A 50 -19.63 -8.36 -20.78
C ARG A 50 -18.98 -9.60 -20.17
N LEU A 51 -19.39 -9.97 -18.95
CA LEU A 51 -18.89 -11.18 -18.30
C LEU A 51 -19.34 -12.46 -19.01
N ASN A 52 -20.53 -12.46 -19.60
CA ASN A 52 -21.03 -13.59 -20.39
C ASN A 52 -20.28 -13.71 -21.73
N GLU A 53 -20.09 -12.61 -22.45
CA GLU A 53 -19.34 -12.55 -23.72
C GLU A 53 -17.88 -12.97 -23.57
N THR A 54 -17.30 -12.82 -22.37
CA THR A 54 -15.91 -13.17 -22.07
C THR A 54 -15.76 -14.50 -21.32
N ASP A 55 -16.81 -15.30 -21.21
CA ASP A 55 -16.84 -16.59 -20.49
C ASP A 55 -16.35 -16.48 -19.01
N LYS A 56 -16.57 -15.33 -18.39
CA LYS A 56 -16.18 -15.03 -17.00
C LYS A 56 -17.36 -15.05 -16.02
N LEU A 57 -18.60 -15.07 -16.49
CA LEU A 57 -19.79 -15.02 -15.63
C LEU A 57 -19.83 -16.19 -14.61
N ASN A 58 -19.48 -17.40 -15.03
CA ASN A 58 -19.42 -18.56 -14.12
C ASN A 58 -18.25 -18.49 -13.11
N LYS A 59 -17.24 -17.64 -13.36
CA LYS A 59 -16.09 -17.44 -12.44
C LYS A 59 -16.40 -16.46 -11.31
N VAL A 60 -17.54 -15.77 -11.38
CA VAL A 60 -18.03 -14.85 -10.36
C VAL A 60 -19.33 -15.38 -9.74
N ASP A 61 -19.57 -16.69 -9.75
CA ASP A 61 -20.81 -17.32 -9.24
C ASP A 61 -22.12 -16.84 -9.91
N GLY A 62 -22.01 -16.32 -11.14
CA GLY A 62 -23.15 -15.96 -11.97
C GLY A 62 -23.81 -14.63 -11.64
N VAL A 63 -25.02 -14.42 -12.18
CA VAL A 63 -25.76 -13.16 -12.07
C VAL A 63 -26.11 -12.80 -10.62
N HIS A 64 -26.33 -13.80 -9.78
CA HIS A 64 -26.70 -13.61 -8.37
C HIS A 64 -25.63 -12.89 -7.57
N TYR A 65 -24.35 -13.18 -7.83
CA TYR A 65 -23.25 -12.48 -7.17
C TYR A 65 -23.24 -10.99 -7.54
N ILE A 66 -23.34 -10.66 -8.84
CA ILE A 66 -23.32 -9.27 -9.32
C ILE A 66 -24.49 -8.46 -8.76
N THR A 67 -25.69 -9.05 -8.76
CA THR A 67 -26.88 -8.40 -8.19
C THR A 67 -26.79 -8.26 -6.67
N GLY A 68 -26.17 -9.23 -5.99
CA GLY A 68 -25.90 -9.20 -4.55
C GLY A 68 -24.97 -8.05 -4.12
N LEU A 69 -24.00 -7.67 -4.95
CA LEU A 69 -23.07 -6.56 -4.66
C LEU A 69 -23.77 -5.21 -4.43
N LEU A 70 -25.01 -5.04 -4.90
CA LEU A 70 -25.76 -3.80 -4.72
C LEU A 70 -26.51 -3.74 -3.38
N ILE A 71 -26.74 -4.88 -2.72
CA ILE A 71 -27.62 -4.97 -1.54
C ILE A 71 -26.99 -4.27 -0.33
N ASP A 72 -25.66 -4.27 -0.23
CA ASP A 72 -24.93 -3.77 0.94
C ASP A 72 -24.44 -2.31 0.81
N VAL A 73 -24.67 -1.66 -0.34
CA VAL A 73 -24.20 -0.30 -0.59
C VAL A 73 -25.26 0.72 -0.18
N THR A 74 -25.07 1.35 0.98
CA THR A 74 -25.97 2.39 1.51
C THR A 74 -25.60 3.81 1.08
N SER A 75 -24.31 4.07 0.80
CA SER A 75 -23.82 5.39 0.37
C SER A 75 -22.49 5.28 -0.38
N THR A 76 -22.33 6.15 -1.39
CA THR A 76 -21.08 6.33 -2.14
C THR A 76 -20.22 7.48 -1.61
N ALA A 77 -20.64 8.19 -0.55
CA ALA A 77 -19.94 9.36 -0.02
C ALA A 77 -18.54 9.05 0.54
N HIS A 78 -18.29 7.80 0.94
CA HIS A 78 -17.00 7.35 1.48
C HIS A 78 -16.09 6.66 0.45
N LEU A 79 -16.41 6.78 -0.84
CA LEU A 79 -15.69 6.12 -1.92
C LEU A 79 -14.16 6.39 -1.90
N PRO A 80 -13.68 7.63 -1.67
CA PRO A 80 -12.24 7.89 -1.59
C PRO A 80 -11.54 7.11 -0.47
N LEU A 81 -12.15 7.07 0.71
CA LEU A 81 -11.63 6.33 1.86
C LEU A 81 -11.51 4.82 1.58
N TYR A 82 -12.50 4.25 0.89
CA TYR A 82 -12.47 2.83 0.52
C TYR A 82 -11.42 2.54 -0.55
N ALA A 83 -11.27 3.41 -1.54
CA ALA A 83 -10.24 3.28 -2.58
C ALA A 83 -8.83 3.33 -1.96
N GLU A 84 -8.55 4.31 -1.10
CA GLU A 84 -7.29 4.40 -0.37
C GLU A 84 -7.02 3.16 0.48
N LYS A 85 -8.04 2.65 1.15
CA LYS A 85 -7.92 1.42 1.96
C LYS A 85 -7.56 0.20 1.10
N LEU A 86 -8.18 0.03 -0.07
CA LEU A 86 -7.85 -1.07 -0.99
C LEU A 86 -6.40 -0.96 -1.50
N ILE A 87 -5.96 0.24 -1.89
CA ILE A 87 -4.58 0.50 -2.32
C ILE A 87 -3.59 0.18 -1.20
N SER A 88 -3.93 0.48 0.06
CA SER A 88 -3.07 0.15 1.20
C SER A 88 -2.82 -1.36 1.35
N TYR A 89 -3.73 -2.21 0.84
CA TYR A 89 -3.62 -3.66 0.91
C TYR A 89 -2.94 -4.31 -0.30
N THR A 90 -2.61 -3.57 -1.37
CA THR A 90 -2.08 -4.15 -2.62
C THR A 90 -0.90 -5.08 -2.40
N LYS A 91 0.10 -4.66 -1.62
CA LYS A 91 1.29 -5.48 -1.33
C LYS A 91 0.94 -6.77 -0.59
N HIS A 92 0.01 -6.69 0.36
CA HIS A 92 -0.49 -7.85 1.10
C HIS A 92 -1.25 -8.81 0.19
N ASN A 93 -2.16 -8.29 -0.64
CA ASN A 93 -2.99 -9.08 -1.55
C ASN A 93 -2.16 -9.82 -2.59
N VAL A 94 -1.12 -9.18 -3.14
CA VAL A 94 -0.17 -9.82 -4.06
C VAL A 94 0.57 -10.97 -3.37
N LYS A 95 1.04 -10.78 -2.13
CA LYS A 95 1.71 -11.84 -1.34
C LYS A 95 0.79 -13.03 -1.10
N MET A 96 -0.40 -12.78 -0.57
CA MET A 96 -1.38 -13.82 -0.27
C MET A 96 -1.75 -14.62 -1.52
N ARG A 97 -1.88 -13.95 -2.67
CA ARG A 97 -2.16 -14.62 -3.94
C ARG A 97 -1.04 -15.56 -4.38
N ILE A 98 0.22 -15.11 -4.29
CA ILE A 98 1.37 -15.94 -4.65
C ILE A 98 1.46 -17.15 -3.71
N VAL A 99 1.20 -16.97 -2.41
CA VAL A 99 1.14 -18.07 -1.44
C VAL A 99 0.03 -19.06 -1.79
N GLU A 100 -1.17 -18.55 -2.08
CA GLU A 100 -2.32 -19.40 -2.42
C GLU A 100 -2.10 -20.16 -3.73
N ASP A 101 -1.60 -19.49 -4.77
CA ASP A 101 -1.28 -20.11 -6.06
C ASP A 101 -0.27 -21.26 -5.90
N VAL A 102 0.72 -21.10 -5.03
CA VAL A 102 1.67 -22.19 -4.70
C VAL A 102 0.97 -23.29 -3.91
N ARG A 103 0.16 -22.94 -2.90
CA ARG A 103 -0.59 -23.91 -2.06
C ARG A 103 -1.47 -24.83 -2.90
N ILE A 104 -2.12 -24.29 -3.93
CA ILE A 104 -3.02 -25.04 -4.82
C ILE A 104 -2.34 -25.58 -6.09
N GLY A 105 -1.02 -25.45 -6.20
CA GLY A 105 -0.23 -25.99 -7.32
C GLY A 105 -0.39 -25.22 -8.65
N LYS A 106 -0.96 -24.01 -8.65
CA LYS A 106 -1.00 -23.11 -9.82
C LYS A 106 0.33 -22.39 -10.07
N ALA A 107 1.22 -22.34 -9.09
CA ALA A 107 2.53 -21.73 -9.19
C ALA A 107 3.64 -22.58 -8.56
N ASP A 108 4.85 -22.46 -9.12
CA ASP A 108 6.05 -23.08 -8.57
C ASP A 108 6.48 -22.38 -7.25
N PRO A 109 6.92 -23.14 -6.23
CA PRO A 109 7.39 -22.59 -4.96
C PRO A 109 8.50 -21.53 -5.07
N SER A 110 9.32 -21.54 -6.14
CA SER A 110 10.33 -20.50 -6.39
C SER A 110 9.75 -19.08 -6.50
N LYS A 111 8.46 -18.93 -6.82
CA LYS A 111 7.80 -17.61 -6.76
C LYS A 111 7.77 -17.01 -5.34
N LEU A 112 7.86 -17.84 -4.30
CA LEU A 112 7.93 -17.37 -2.91
C LEU A 112 9.27 -16.70 -2.60
N GLU A 113 10.36 -17.08 -3.28
CA GLU A 113 11.68 -16.45 -3.10
C GLU A 113 11.63 -14.97 -3.48
N LYS A 114 10.90 -14.63 -4.55
CA LYS A 114 10.65 -13.25 -4.97
C LYS A 114 9.82 -12.44 -3.98
N LEU A 115 9.00 -13.08 -3.13
CA LEU A 115 8.32 -12.38 -2.03
C LEU A 115 9.32 -11.96 -0.95
N THR A 116 10.33 -12.80 -0.72
CA THR A 116 11.39 -12.53 0.25
C THR A 116 12.42 -11.53 -0.27
N ASP A 117 12.63 -11.42 -1.59
CA ASP A 117 13.56 -10.44 -2.17
C ASP A 117 13.01 -9.00 -2.18
N VAL A 118 11.68 -8.83 -2.17
CA VAL A 118 11.03 -7.51 -2.01
C VAL A 118 11.01 -7.06 -0.53
N GLU A 119 11.14 -8.01 0.40
CA GLU A 119 11.22 -7.76 1.85
C GLU A 119 12.64 -7.75 2.40
N ARG A 120 13.58 -8.46 1.77
CA ARG A 120 15.01 -8.16 1.77
C ARG A 120 15.20 -6.88 0.96
N GLY A 121 14.62 -5.80 1.47
CA GLY A 121 14.83 -4.45 0.98
C GLY A 121 16.32 -4.18 0.89
N GLN A 122 16.69 -3.12 0.16
CA GLN A 122 18.04 -2.59 0.18
C GLN A 122 18.64 -2.74 1.57
N ASP A 123 19.82 -3.38 1.64
CA ASP A 123 20.48 -3.74 2.88
C ASP A 123 20.94 -2.46 3.57
N TYR A 124 19.99 -1.73 4.17
CA TYR A 124 20.25 -0.51 4.89
C TYR A 124 21.04 -0.89 6.11
N ASP A 125 22.25 -0.35 6.18
CA ASP A 125 23.19 -0.62 7.24
C ASP A 125 22.57 -0.36 8.61
N MET A 126 23.14 -1.00 9.64
CA MET A 126 22.72 -0.82 11.03
C MET A 126 23.27 0.51 11.59
N SER A 127 22.80 1.62 11.02
CA SER A 127 23.18 2.97 11.41
C SER A 127 21.97 3.91 11.38
N ASP A 128 22.15 5.12 11.93
CA ASP A 128 21.14 6.17 11.88
C ASP A 128 20.89 6.62 10.42
N THR A 129 21.89 6.52 9.54
CA THR A 129 21.78 6.77 8.09
C THR A 129 20.94 5.72 7.39
N GLY A 130 21.24 4.43 7.60
CA GLY A 130 20.44 3.35 7.03
C GLY A 130 19.00 3.39 7.54
N ASN A 131 18.81 3.73 8.82
CA ASN A 131 17.48 3.99 9.38
C ASN A 131 16.76 5.17 8.70
N ALA A 132 17.46 6.27 8.40
CA ALA A 132 16.87 7.41 7.69
C ALA A 132 16.49 7.08 6.25
N GLN A 133 17.30 6.28 5.55
CA GLN A 133 16.99 5.80 4.20
C GLN A 133 15.78 4.85 4.21
N LEU A 134 15.71 3.95 5.20
CA LEU A 134 14.54 3.10 5.40
C LEU A 134 13.29 3.94 5.74
N LEU A 135 13.42 5.00 6.54
CA LEU A 135 12.33 5.94 6.79
C LEU A 135 11.86 6.60 5.49
N ALA A 136 12.77 7.01 4.61
CA ALA A 136 12.44 7.56 3.29
C ALA A 136 11.69 6.53 2.43
N GLN A 137 12.14 5.28 2.39
CA GLN A 137 11.44 4.23 1.66
C GLN A 137 10.00 4.02 2.16
N LEU A 138 9.76 4.13 3.47
CA LEU A 138 8.46 3.85 4.07
C LEU A 138 7.52 5.07 4.06
N HIS A 139 8.06 6.28 4.23
CA HIS A 139 7.26 7.47 4.55
C HIS A 139 7.66 8.74 3.79
N SER A 140 8.45 8.64 2.71
CA SER A 140 8.75 9.81 1.87
C SER A 140 7.47 10.55 1.48
N ASP A 141 6.39 9.90 1.06
CA ASP A 141 5.16 10.59 0.65
C ASP A 141 4.36 11.24 1.80
N ASN A 142 4.72 10.98 3.07
CA ASN A 142 3.92 11.39 4.23
C ASN A 142 4.51 12.59 5.00
N MET A 143 5.81 12.87 4.84
CA MET A 143 6.49 13.92 5.60
C MET A 143 7.54 14.66 4.76
N ARG A 144 7.84 15.90 5.15
CA ARG A 144 8.90 16.74 4.58
C ARG A 144 9.57 17.53 5.70
N PHE A 145 10.85 17.86 5.55
CA PHE A 145 11.55 18.79 6.42
C PHE A 145 11.79 20.10 5.69
N ASN A 146 11.17 21.18 6.16
CA ASN A 146 11.40 22.51 5.62
C ASN A 146 12.63 23.13 6.29
N HIS A 147 13.72 23.32 5.53
CA HIS A 147 14.98 23.86 6.02
C HIS A 147 14.92 25.36 6.33
N THR A 148 14.06 26.12 5.66
CA THR A 148 13.86 27.55 5.92
C THR A 148 13.21 27.76 7.29
N ALA A 149 12.14 27.03 7.57
CA ALA A 149 11.38 27.11 8.82
C ALA A 149 11.92 26.17 9.92
N LYS A 150 12.86 25.28 9.58
CA LYS A 150 13.46 24.26 10.46
C LYS A 150 12.40 23.40 11.15
N GLU A 151 11.38 22.99 10.41
CA GLU A 151 10.26 22.23 10.95
C GLU A 151 9.84 21.06 10.05
N TRP A 152 9.37 20.00 10.69
CA TRP A 152 8.73 18.88 10.01
C TRP A 152 7.31 19.24 9.61
N LEU A 153 6.98 18.90 8.37
CA LEU A 153 5.65 18.97 7.78
C LEU A 153 5.14 17.54 7.54
N VAL A 154 3.83 17.37 7.64
CA VAL A 154 3.12 16.10 7.40
C VAL A 154 1.99 16.36 6.43
N TRP A 155 1.82 15.46 5.47
CA TRP A 155 0.71 15.53 4.53
C TRP A 155 -0.61 15.23 5.23
N ASN A 156 -1.60 16.11 5.08
CA ASN A 156 -2.92 15.94 5.70
C ASN A 156 -4.01 15.50 4.70
N GLY A 157 -3.64 15.18 3.46
CA GLY A 157 -4.56 14.88 2.36
C GLY A 157 -4.80 16.06 1.41
N GLN A 158 -4.51 17.29 1.82
CA GLN A 158 -4.76 18.50 1.03
C GLN A 158 -3.54 19.40 0.90
N TYR A 159 -2.75 19.55 1.97
CA TYR A 159 -1.54 20.37 1.99
C TYR A 159 -0.53 19.85 3.01
N TRP A 160 0.72 20.32 2.91
CA TRP A 160 1.78 20.07 3.88
C TRP A 160 1.57 20.92 5.13
N GLY A 161 1.05 20.30 6.20
CA GLY A 161 0.81 20.96 7.47
C GLY A 161 1.94 20.76 8.47
N LYS A 162 2.12 21.69 9.42
CA LYS A 162 3.09 21.52 10.51
C LYS A 162 2.83 20.24 11.30
N ASP A 163 3.89 19.52 11.68
CA ASP A 163 3.81 18.31 12.49
C ASP A 163 3.50 18.59 13.97
N ARG A 164 2.29 19.10 14.24
CA ARG A 164 1.84 19.48 15.59
C ARG A 164 1.67 18.29 16.53
N LYS A 165 1.40 17.11 15.98
CA LYS A 165 1.17 15.87 16.75
C LYS A 165 2.41 14.98 16.85
N MET A 166 3.54 15.43 16.31
CA MET A 166 4.78 14.67 16.26
C MET A 166 4.65 13.30 15.55
N GLN A 167 3.86 13.24 14.47
CA GLN A 167 3.65 12.03 13.65
C GLN A 167 4.96 11.48 13.09
N ARG A 168 5.99 12.31 12.93
CA ARG A 168 7.35 11.87 12.58
C ARG A 168 7.89 10.76 13.49
N TYR A 169 7.51 10.73 14.78
CA TYR A 169 7.92 9.65 15.69
C TYR A 169 7.14 8.36 15.45
N ILE A 170 5.88 8.43 15.02
CA ILE A 170 5.09 7.26 14.61
C ILE A 170 5.75 6.62 13.38
N TYR A 171 6.08 7.44 12.37
CA TYR A 171 6.80 6.96 11.18
C TYR A 171 8.20 6.43 11.52
N SER A 172 8.86 7.02 12.52
CA SER A 172 10.12 6.51 13.04
C SER A 172 9.98 5.15 13.72
N GLU A 173 8.86 4.91 14.41
CA GLU A 173 8.56 3.63 15.04
C GLU A 173 8.32 2.53 14.01
N ASP A 174 7.69 2.86 12.88
CA ASP A 174 7.48 1.94 11.77
C ASP A 174 8.81 1.37 11.23
N VAL A 175 9.90 2.16 11.25
CA VAL A 175 11.27 1.70 10.92
C VAL A 175 11.75 0.64 11.91
N SER A 176 11.58 0.88 13.22
CA SER A 176 11.94 -0.08 14.27
C SER A 176 11.17 -1.40 14.10
N GLN A 177 9.85 -1.31 13.92
CA GLN A 177 8.98 -2.48 13.73
C GLN A 177 9.30 -3.24 12.44
N TYR A 178 9.65 -2.52 11.37
CA TYR A 178 10.10 -3.13 10.13
C TYR A 178 11.37 -3.96 10.37
N ARG A 179 12.40 -3.40 11.02
CA ARG A 179 13.65 -4.13 11.29
C ARG A 179 13.46 -5.33 12.21
N GLN A 180 12.62 -5.21 13.23
CA GLN A 180 12.27 -6.34 14.09
C GLN A 180 11.62 -7.48 13.30
N ARG A 181 10.68 -7.17 12.40
CA ARG A 181 10.04 -8.17 11.53
C ARG A 181 11.03 -8.81 10.56
N GLN A 182 11.92 -8.03 9.96
CA GLN A 182 12.97 -8.56 9.09
C GLN A 182 13.88 -9.54 9.84
N ALA A 183 14.29 -9.21 11.06
CA ALA A 183 15.12 -10.09 11.88
C ALA A 183 14.49 -11.47 12.12
N MET A 184 13.16 -11.55 12.23
CA MET A 184 12.45 -12.82 12.48
C MET A 184 12.58 -13.83 11.33
N SER A 185 12.82 -13.36 10.10
CA SER A 185 13.04 -14.20 8.91
C SER A 185 14.46 -14.78 8.82
N ILE A 186 15.40 -14.29 9.63
CA ILE A 186 16.80 -14.76 9.62
C ILE A 186 16.87 -16.18 10.19
N LYS A 187 17.61 -17.07 9.53
CA LYS A 187 17.77 -18.47 9.98
C LYS A 187 18.82 -18.60 11.08
N ASP A 188 19.93 -17.88 10.95
CA ASP A 188 20.98 -17.88 11.96
C ASP A 188 20.50 -17.19 13.25
N SER A 189 20.62 -17.88 14.38
CA SER A 189 20.07 -17.41 15.65
C SER A 189 20.84 -16.21 16.22
N ALA A 190 22.17 -16.20 16.07
CA ALA A 190 23.01 -15.12 16.59
C ALA A 190 22.79 -13.83 15.79
N GLU A 191 22.75 -13.95 14.47
CA GLU A 191 22.46 -12.84 13.55
C GLU A 191 21.03 -12.32 13.75
N LYS A 192 20.03 -13.22 13.89
CA LYS A 192 18.65 -12.85 14.25
C LYS A 192 18.60 -12.00 15.50
N MET A 193 19.23 -12.45 16.58
CA MET A 193 19.20 -11.73 17.86
C MET A 193 19.87 -10.36 17.76
N LYS A 194 20.98 -10.27 17.02
CA LYS A 194 21.68 -9.00 16.74
C LYS A 194 20.78 -8.03 15.98
N MET A 195 20.15 -8.47 14.90
CA MET A 195 19.27 -7.65 14.06
C MET A 195 18.01 -7.23 14.79
N PHE A 196 17.41 -8.15 15.55
CA PHE A 196 16.23 -7.88 16.36
C PHE A 196 16.52 -6.82 17.42
N SER A 197 17.63 -6.98 18.15
CA SER A 197 18.07 -6.02 19.17
C SER A 197 18.34 -4.64 18.55
N PHE A 198 19.02 -4.57 17.39
CA PHE A 198 19.21 -3.30 16.69
C PHE A 198 17.87 -2.63 16.30
N GLY A 199 16.91 -3.44 15.82
CA GLY A 199 15.55 -2.97 15.53
C GLY A 199 14.86 -2.38 16.76
N VAL A 200 14.92 -3.05 17.90
CA VAL A 200 14.36 -2.55 19.18
C VAL A 200 14.98 -1.20 19.56
N HIS A 201 16.31 -1.10 19.61
CA HIS A 201 16.99 0.15 19.99
C HIS A 201 16.75 1.29 18.99
N SER A 202 16.47 0.98 17.71
CA SER A 202 16.11 2.01 16.72
C SER A 202 14.81 2.75 17.08
N GLY A 203 13.96 2.15 17.93
CA GLY A 203 12.76 2.78 18.47
C GLY A 203 12.99 3.65 19.72
N ASP A 204 14.21 3.67 20.27
CA ASP A 204 14.52 4.55 21.39
C ASP A 204 14.44 6.01 20.93
N LYS A 205 13.84 6.89 21.74
CA LYS A 205 13.67 8.31 21.39
C LYS A 205 14.96 8.96 20.86
N GLY A 206 16.09 8.70 21.53
CA GLY A 206 17.39 9.25 21.11
C GLY A 206 17.83 8.73 19.73
N LYS A 207 17.52 7.48 19.38
CA LYS A 207 17.80 6.91 18.06
C LYS A 207 16.86 7.41 16.99
N MET A 208 15.58 7.59 17.32
CA MET A 208 14.63 8.25 16.45
C MET A 208 15.05 9.70 16.16
N ASP A 209 15.52 10.42 17.17
CA ASP A 209 16.03 11.79 17.00
C ASP A 209 17.25 11.84 16.07
N SER A 210 18.22 10.92 16.23
CA SER A 210 19.37 10.80 15.32
C SER A 210 18.94 10.45 13.89
N MET A 211 18.05 9.48 13.73
CA MET A 211 17.51 9.08 12.43
C MET A 211 16.79 10.26 11.75
N LEU A 212 15.93 10.98 12.47
CA LEU A 212 15.22 12.14 11.94
C LEU A 212 16.18 13.27 11.57
N ALA A 213 17.25 13.48 12.34
CA ALA A 213 18.28 14.45 11.99
C ALA A 213 18.93 14.12 10.64
N VAL A 214 19.29 12.86 10.40
CA VAL A 214 19.83 12.43 9.10
C VAL A 214 18.76 12.48 8.01
N ALA A 215 17.53 12.04 8.29
CA ALA A 215 16.43 12.06 7.34
C ALA A 215 16.14 13.47 6.82
N SER A 216 16.29 14.50 7.66
CA SER A 216 16.09 15.89 7.26
C SER A 216 17.00 16.34 6.11
N THR A 217 18.13 15.67 5.88
CA THR A 217 19.08 16.01 4.81
C THR A 217 18.89 15.20 3.53
N LEU A 218 18.01 14.19 3.54
CA LEU A 218 17.73 13.36 2.36
C LEU A 218 16.84 14.12 1.39
N SER A 219 17.11 14.04 0.09
CA SER A 219 16.35 14.74 -0.97
C SER A 219 14.86 14.39 -0.99
N GLU A 220 14.51 13.21 -0.48
CA GLU A 220 13.16 12.68 -0.38
C GLU A 220 12.32 13.43 0.67
N PHE A 221 12.99 14.03 1.66
CA PHE A 221 12.36 14.77 2.74
C PHE A 221 12.66 16.28 2.68
N ALA A 222 13.87 16.65 2.28
CA ALA A 222 14.36 18.02 2.32
C ALA A 222 13.59 18.91 1.35
N THR A 223 13.08 20.03 1.86
CA THR A 223 12.45 21.10 1.08
C THR A 223 12.75 22.45 1.71
N THR A 224 12.42 23.52 1.00
CA THR A 224 12.57 24.91 1.41
C THR A 224 11.22 25.64 1.31
N SER A 225 11.19 26.92 1.70
CA SER A 225 9.98 27.73 1.51
C SER A 225 9.71 28.14 0.06
N ASP A 226 10.68 27.95 -0.84
CA ASP A 226 10.57 28.36 -2.24
C ASP A 226 10.10 27.23 -3.17
N ASP A 227 9.96 26.01 -2.64
CA ASP A 227 9.55 24.82 -3.40
C ASP A 227 8.02 24.69 -3.58
N TRP A 228 7.24 25.65 -3.09
CA TRP A 228 5.77 25.61 -3.06
C TRP A 228 5.10 26.94 -3.45
#